data_AF-A0A0C9TWC9-F1
#
_entry.id   AF-A0A0C9TWC9-F1
#
_cell.length_a   1.000
_cell.length_b   1.000
_cell.length_c   1.000
_cell.angle_alpha   90.00
_cell.angle_beta   90.00
_cell.angle_gamma   90.00
#
_symmetry.space_group_name_H-M   'P 1'
#
loop_
_entity.id
_entity.type
_entity.pdbx_description
1 polymer ?
#
loop_
_entity_poly.entity_id
_entity_poly.type
_entity_poly.pdbx_seq_one_letter_code
_entity_poly.pdbx_strand_id
1 'polypeptide(L)'
;MDTELGIDGATDDTTAYTHGTDMEHTIRITRQGKLRVWVKKALDFFQAYPDKPLVLYSSPVDVTTSTIPRLVSVVEIIKREYLKGLDISAGNLFGLHQYNQLLFEQQEENSVEDGGNRRDAILLALDGHSHVKQRIAPHMKITLSTKAIPDRHEKRETYQTPAMRRLSKAAKARMRRRAKNQSENVEMV
;
A
#
# COMPACT_ATOMS: atom_id res chain seq x y z
N MET A 1 -1.07 60.56 -26.16
CA MET A 1 0.35 60.20 -25.97
C MET A 1 0.48 59.70 -24.56
N ASP A 2 1.29 58.66 -24.44
CA ASP A 2 1.60 57.84 -23.26
C ASP A 2 0.75 56.57 -23.10
N THR A 3 1.49 55.50 -22.85
CA THR A 3 1.40 54.15 -23.42
C THR A 3 1.69 53.17 -22.28
N GLU A 4 0.89 52.11 -22.14
CA GLU A 4 1.16 50.81 -21.47
C GLU A 4 1.64 50.84 -19.98
N LEU A 5 1.48 49.84 -19.09
CA LEU A 5 1.33 48.38 -19.15
C LEU A 5 0.46 47.92 -17.97
N GLY A 6 -0.31 46.85 -18.17
CA GLY A 6 -0.99 46.11 -17.10
C GLY A 6 -0.05 45.19 -16.31
N ILE A 7 -0.48 44.81 -15.11
CA ILE A 7 -0.15 43.53 -14.48
C ILE A 7 -1.39 43.06 -13.71
N ASP A 8 -2.03 42.03 -14.23
CA ASP A 8 -3.06 41.25 -13.56
C ASP A 8 -2.44 40.49 -12.38
N GLY A 9 -2.95 40.75 -11.17
CA GLY A 9 -2.59 40.03 -9.95
C GLY A 9 -3.34 38.71 -9.86
N ALA A 10 -2.78 37.69 -10.52
CA ALA A 10 -3.12 36.29 -10.44
C ALA A 10 -3.13 35.77 -8.98
N THR A 11 -4.25 35.14 -8.60
CA THR A 11 -4.41 33.72 -8.25
C THR A 11 -4.23 33.36 -6.78
N ASP A 12 -5.40 33.20 -6.16
CA ASP A 12 -5.75 32.24 -5.12
C ASP A 12 -4.98 30.93 -5.28
N ASP A 13 -3.93 30.73 -4.48
CA ASP A 13 -3.17 29.47 -4.41
C ASP A 13 -3.74 28.55 -3.31
N THR A 14 -5.06 28.43 -3.32
CA THR A 14 -5.75 27.24 -2.81
C THR A 14 -5.46 26.11 -3.79
N THR A 15 -4.29 25.47 -3.66
CA THR A 15 -4.01 24.19 -4.32
C THR A 15 -4.78 23.08 -3.63
N ALA A 16 -6.10 23.12 -3.83
CA ALA A 16 -6.97 21.97 -3.78
C ALA A 16 -6.49 20.98 -4.85
N TYR A 17 -5.64 20.04 -4.45
CA TYR A 17 -5.40 18.82 -5.21
C TYR A 17 -6.69 18.00 -5.24
N THR A 18 -7.53 18.37 -6.18
CA THR A 18 -8.75 17.65 -6.54
C THR A 18 -8.33 16.51 -7.46
N HIS A 19 -7.82 15.42 -6.89
CA HIS A 19 -7.73 14.15 -7.62
C HIS A 19 -9.12 13.49 -7.59
N GLY A 20 -9.80 13.54 -8.72
CA GLY A 20 -11.05 12.83 -8.96
C GLY A 20 -10.90 11.31 -8.81
N THR A 21 -11.70 10.77 -7.88
CA THR A 21 -12.55 9.58 -8.06
C THR A 21 -11.92 8.27 -8.55
N ASP A 22 -11.15 7.62 -7.68
CA ASP A 22 -11.44 6.24 -7.24
C ASP A 22 -10.84 6.14 -5.83
N MET A 23 -11.67 6.03 -4.79
CA MET A 23 -11.18 6.03 -3.40
C MET A 23 -10.42 4.73 -3.15
N GLU A 24 -9.11 4.72 -3.47
CA GLU A 24 -8.17 3.68 -3.04
C GLU A 24 -8.32 3.57 -1.52
N HIS A 25 -8.90 2.46 -1.06
CA HIS A 25 -9.06 2.26 0.37
C HIS A 25 -7.68 2.02 0.96
N THR A 26 -7.31 2.86 1.92
CA THR A 26 -5.96 2.87 2.48
C THR A 26 -5.97 2.58 3.98
N ILE A 27 -4.95 1.86 4.44
CA ILE A 27 -4.69 1.61 5.85
C ILE A 27 -3.25 2.03 6.14
N ARG A 28 -3.09 3.07 6.95
CA ARG A 28 -1.79 3.45 7.50
C ARG A 28 -1.40 2.50 8.63
N ILE A 29 -0.21 1.90 8.51
CA ILE A 29 0.42 1.17 9.59
C ILE A 29 1.27 2.13 10.40
N THR A 30 0.97 2.23 11.69
CA THR A 30 1.69 3.08 12.64
C THR A 30 2.43 2.22 13.66
N ARG A 31 3.37 2.81 14.39
CA ARG A 31 4.14 2.10 15.42
C ARG A 31 3.26 1.52 16.54
N GLN A 32 2.28 2.29 17.01
CA GLN A 32 1.47 1.97 18.19
C GLN A 32 0.12 1.29 17.89
N GLY A 33 -0.29 1.22 16.62
CA GLY A 33 -1.60 0.65 16.30
C GLY A 33 -1.67 -0.86 16.50
N LYS A 34 -2.85 -1.39 16.82
CA LYS A 34 -3.03 -2.81 17.14
C LYS A 34 -3.14 -3.65 15.87
N LEU A 35 -2.25 -4.63 15.72
CA LEU A 35 -2.20 -5.50 14.54
C LEU A 35 -3.54 -6.19 14.23
N ARG A 36 -4.21 -6.73 15.26
CA ARG A 36 -5.52 -7.40 15.14
C ARG A 36 -6.59 -6.50 14.53
N VAL A 37 -6.55 -5.19 14.81
CA VAL A 37 -7.54 -4.23 14.30
C VAL A 37 -7.35 -4.02 12.81
N TRP A 38 -6.12 -3.84 12.32
CA TRP A 38 -5.86 -3.70 10.89
C TRP A 38 -6.17 -4.97 10.12
N VAL A 39 -5.80 -6.14 10.67
CA VAL A 39 -6.13 -7.44 10.06
C VAL A 39 -7.63 -7.59 9.92
N LYS A 40 -8.40 -7.35 11.00
CA LYS A 40 -9.86 -7.42 10.95
C LYS A 40 -10.43 -6.46 9.90
N LYS A 41 -10.03 -5.19 9.93
CA LYS A 41 -10.50 -4.19 8.94
C LYS A 41 -10.20 -4.60 7.50
N ALA A 42 -9.03 -5.18 7.24
CA ALA A 42 -8.66 -5.63 5.90
C ALA A 42 -9.49 -6.84 5.45
N LEU A 43 -9.75 -7.81 6.33
CA LEU A 43 -10.60 -8.96 6.00
C LEU A 43 -12.05 -8.53 5.77
N ASP A 44 -12.60 -7.67 6.64
CA ASP A 44 -13.93 -7.09 6.49
C ASP A 44 -14.04 -6.32 5.16
N PHE A 45 -12.98 -5.60 4.76
CA PHE A 45 -12.90 -4.90 3.48
C PHE A 45 -13.02 -5.85 2.29
N PHE A 46 -12.28 -6.96 2.26
CA PHE A 46 -12.36 -7.91 1.13
C PHE A 46 -13.68 -8.67 1.08
N GLN A 47 -14.39 -8.80 2.21
CA GLN A 47 -15.76 -9.32 2.22
C GLN A 47 -16.76 -8.32 1.63
N ALA A 48 -16.62 -7.03 1.99
CA ALA A 48 -17.54 -5.99 1.53
C ALA A 48 -17.27 -5.53 0.08
N TYR A 49 -16.01 -5.53 -0.34
CA TYR A 49 -15.55 -4.98 -1.62
C TYR A 49 -14.58 -5.95 -2.32
N PRO A 50 -15.05 -7.12 -2.78
CA PRO A 50 -14.19 -8.16 -3.32
C PRO A 50 -13.39 -7.70 -4.55
N ASP A 51 -13.93 -6.78 -5.34
CA ASP A 51 -13.29 -6.31 -6.58
C ASP A 51 -12.39 -5.08 -6.40
N LYS A 52 -12.29 -4.54 -5.18
CA LYS A 52 -11.50 -3.33 -4.92
C LYS A 52 -10.14 -3.65 -4.30
N PRO A 53 -9.07 -2.99 -4.73
CA PRO A 53 -7.77 -3.14 -4.10
C PRO A 53 -7.72 -2.42 -2.74
N LEU A 54 -6.99 -3.02 -1.80
CA LEU A 54 -6.68 -2.43 -0.50
C LEU A 54 -5.21 -2.02 -0.46
N VAL A 55 -4.94 -0.78 -0.09
CA VAL A 55 -3.59 -0.25 0.06
C VAL A 55 -3.21 -0.22 1.54
N LEU A 56 -2.06 -0.77 1.88
CA LEU A 56 -1.45 -0.65 3.21
C LEU A 56 -0.11 0.07 3.06
N TYR A 57 0.18 1.04 3.92
CA TYR A 57 1.41 1.82 3.78
C TYR A 57 2.01 2.23 5.13
N SER A 58 3.32 2.44 5.15
CA SER A 58 4.04 3.09 6.24
C SER A 58 4.19 4.59 5.93
N SER A 59 4.13 5.45 6.94
CA SER A 59 4.40 6.88 6.75
C SER A 59 5.91 7.15 6.75
N PRO A 60 6.39 8.07 5.89
CA PRO A 60 7.78 8.52 5.92
C PRO A 60 8.15 9.21 7.24
N VAL A 61 7.22 9.91 7.89
CA VAL A 61 7.42 10.56 9.21
C VAL A 61 7.69 9.54 10.32
N ASP A 62 7.20 8.31 10.15
CA ASP A 62 7.42 7.20 11.08
C ASP A 62 8.75 6.48 10.81
N VAL A 63 9.80 7.22 10.38
CA VAL A 63 11.14 6.76 9.91
C VAL A 63 11.88 5.81 10.85
N THR A 64 11.33 5.54 12.05
CA THR A 64 11.83 4.45 12.87
C THR A 64 11.79 3.18 12.04
N THR A 65 12.93 2.48 11.97
CA THR A 65 13.15 1.21 11.26
C THR A 65 12.14 0.09 11.59
N SER A 66 11.21 0.34 12.52
CA SER A 66 10.18 -0.58 13.01
C SER A 66 8.88 -0.61 12.20
N THR A 67 8.55 0.41 11.40
CA THR A 67 7.21 0.50 10.77
C THR A 67 7.07 -0.34 9.51
N ILE A 68 8.09 -0.39 8.64
CA ILE A 68 8.08 -1.24 7.43
C ILE A 68 8.05 -2.74 7.79
N PRO A 69 8.89 -3.26 8.71
CA PRO A 69 8.78 -4.65 9.15
C PRO A 69 7.40 -4.99 9.74
N ARG A 70 6.79 -4.03 10.45
CA ARG A 70 5.43 -4.17 10.98
C ARG A 70 4.39 -4.22 9.86
N LEU A 71 4.49 -3.36 8.85
CA LEU A 71 3.62 -3.38 7.67
C LEU A 71 3.67 -4.75 6.98
N VAL A 72 4.87 -5.26 6.73
CA VAL A 72 5.05 -6.60 6.14
C VAL A 72 4.39 -7.66 7.02
N SER A 73 4.60 -7.61 8.34
CA SER A 73 3.98 -8.55 9.28
C SER A 73 2.45 -8.52 9.22
N VAL A 74 1.84 -7.33 9.13
CA VAL A 74 0.38 -7.15 9.01
C VAL A 74 -0.12 -7.78 7.70
N VAL A 75 0.53 -7.45 6.58
CA VAL A 75 0.19 -7.99 5.26
C VAL A 75 0.27 -9.51 5.22
N GLU A 76 1.33 -10.08 5.77
CA GLU A 76 1.51 -11.54 5.83
C GLU A 76 0.42 -12.23 6.67
N ILE A 77 -0.02 -11.60 7.75
CA ILE A 77 -1.13 -12.12 8.56
C ILE A 77 -2.45 -12.03 7.80
N ILE A 78 -2.72 -10.91 7.12
CA ILE A 78 -3.92 -10.75 6.28
C ILE A 78 -3.97 -11.85 5.22
N LYS A 79 -2.89 -12.07 4.47
CA LYS A 79 -2.82 -13.12 3.45
C LYS A 79 -3.10 -14.51 4.01
N ARG A 80 -2.54 -14.83 5.18
CA ARG A 80 -2.77 -16.13 5.85
C ARG A 80 -4.21 -16.30 6.31
N GLU A 81 -4.79 -15.30 6.96
CA GLU A 81 -6.17 -15.37 7.46
C GLU A 81 -7.18 -15.39 6.32
N TYR A 82 -6.94 -14.62 5.25
CA TYR A 82 -7.75 -14.66 4.04
C TYR A 82 -7.79 -16.07 3.43
N LEU A 83 -6.62 -16.71 3.25
CA LEU A 83 -6.53 -18.08 2.73
C LEU A 83 -7.24 -19.11 3.63
N LYS A 84 -7.22 -18.93 4.95
CA LYS A 84 -7.94 -19.81 5.89
C LYS A 84 -9.45 -19.65 5.75
N GLY A 85 -9.92 -18.42 5.54
CA GLY A 85 -11.33 -18.08 5.38
C GLY A 85 -11.96 -18.49 4.05
N LEU A 86 -11.15 -18.82 3.03
CA LEU A 86 -11.67 -19.27 1.74
C LEU A 86 -12.52 -20.54 1.86
N ASP A 87 -13.68 -20.55 1.21
CA ASP A 87 -14.50 -21.74 1.08
C ASP A 87 -13.88 -22.72 0.08
N ILE A 88 -13.47 -23.87 0.58
CA ILE A 88 -12.91 -24.96 -0.23
C ILE A 88 -13.93 -25.46 -1.26
N SER A 89 -15.22 -25.38 -0.93
CA SER A 89 -16.32 -25.88 -1.76
C SER A 89 -16.53 -25.02 -3.01
N ALA A 90 -16.28 -23.71 -2.90
CA ALA A 90 -16.37 -22.77 -4.01
C ALA A 90 -15.23 -22.91 -5.04
N GLY A 91 -14.23 -23.76 -4.79
CA GLY A 91 -13.11 -24.01 -5.70
C GLY A 91 -12.09 -22.87 -5.82
N ASN A 92 -12.35 -21.71 -5.21
CA ASN A 92 -11.41 -20.60 -5.17
C ASN A 92 -10.37 -20.82 -4.06
N LEU A 93 -9.20 -21.32 -4.45
CA LEU A 93 -8.08 -21.60 -3.56
C LEU A 93 -6.96 -20.55 -3.67
N PHE A 94 -7.19 -19.46 -4.41
CA PHE A 94 -6.19 -18.42 -4.62
C PHE A 94 -6.26 -17.36 -3.53
N GLY A 95 -5.09 -16.97 -3.03
CA GLY A 95 -4.93 -15.86 -2.10
C GLY A 95 -4.98 -14.51 -2.79
N LEU A 96 -4.44 -13.51 -2.12
CA LEU A 96 -4.42 -12.14 -2.61
C LEU A 96 -3.19 -11.91 -3.51
N HIS A 97 -3.41 -11.21 -4.62
CA HIS A 97 -2.37 -10.59 -5.44
C HIS A 97 -1.72 -9.45 -4.66
N GLN A 98 -0.40 -9.28 -4.79
CA GLN A 98 0.35 -8.28 -4.05
C GLN A 98 1.20 -7.43 -4.99
N TYR A 99 1.18 -6.11 -4.78
CA TYR A 99 1.98 -5.13 -5.51
C TYR A 99 2.73 -4.25 -4.51
N ASN A 100 4.06 -4.27 -4.58
CA ASN A 100 4.92 -3.59 -3.63
C ASN A 100 5.56 -2.36 -4.27
N GLN A 101 5.53 -1.23 -3.57
CA GLN A 101 6.18 0.00 -3.97
C GLN A 101 7.07 0.49 -2.83
N LEU A 102 8.34 0.75 -3.14
CA LEU A 102 9.29 1.39 -2.23
C LEU A 102 9.45 2.85 -2.64
N LEU A 103 9.29 3.75 -1.68
CA LEU A 103 9.31 5.19 -1.88
C LEU A 103 10.29 5.82 -0.88
N PHE A 104 10.70 7.05 -1.19
CA PHE A 104 11.67 7.81 -0.41
C PHE A 104 11.24 9.26 -0.35
N GLU A 105 11.31 9.85 0.84
CA GLU A 105 11.12 11.29 1.03
C GLU A 105 12.43 11.89 1.51
N GLN A 106 12.87 12.98 0.87
CA GLN A 106 14.04 13.71 1.32
C GLN A 106 13.62 14.59 2.48
N GLN A 107 14.16 14.32 3.67
CA GLN A 107 13.89 15.11 4.84
C GLN A 107 14.89 16.27 4.84
N GLU A 108 14.41 17.45 4.44
CA GLU A 108 15.16 18.68 4.66
C GLU A 108 15.23 18.92 6.17
N GLU A 109 16.45 18.90 6.70
CA GLU A 109 16.68 19.27 8.09
C GLU A 109 16.43 20.78 8.15
N ASN A 110 15.21 21.18 8.57
CA ASN A 110 14.89 22.58 8.85
C ASN A 110 15.70 23.02 10.08
N SER A 111 16.99 23.23 9.89
CA SER A 111 17.91 23.73 10.91
C SER A 111 17.88 25.25 10.94
N VAL A 112 16.71 25.86 11.15
CA VAL A 112 16.64 27.28 11.53
C VAL A 112 15.46 27.53 12.49
N GLU A 113 15.53 26.91 13.66
CA GLU A 113 14.96 27.50 14.88
C GLU A 113 16.08 28.18 15.68
N ASP A 114 16.76 29.14 15.07
CA ASP A 114 17.36 30.23 15.83
C ASP A 114 17.38 31.46 14.92
N GLY A 115 16.87 32.59 15.42
CA GLY A 115 16.71 33.84 14.65
C GLY A 115 18.05 34.52 14.27
N GLY A 116 19.16 33.78 14.31
CA GLY A 116 20.50 34.25 13.98
C GLY A 116 20.76 34.22 12.48
N ASN A 117 20.87 35.41 11.89
CA ASN A 117 21.48 35.73 10.59
C ASN A 117 21.62 34.58 9.58
N ARG A 118 20.61 34.45 8.71
CA ARG A 118 20.64 33.65 7.46
C ARG A 118 21.96 33.73 6.67
N ARG A 119 22.66 34.86 6.72
CA ARG A 119 23.96 35.05 6.06
C ARG A 119 25.05 34.13 6.61
N ASP A 120 25.09 33.90 7.92
CA ASP A 120 26.11 33.07 8.56
C ASP A 120 25.86 31.58 8.26
N ALA A 121 24.59 31.17 8.21
CA ALA A 121 24.21 29.83 7.76
C ALA A 121 24.62 29.57 6.31
N ILE A 122 24.48 30.57 5.42
CA ILE A 122 24.90 30.45 4.02
C ILE A 122 26.43 30.39 3.92
N LEU A 123 27.16 31.25 4.65
CA LEU A 123 28.62 31.23 4.66
C LEU A 123 29.16 29.89 5.17
N LEU A 124 28.57 29.34 6.23
CA LEU A 124 28.93 28.03 6.75
C LEU A 124 28.67 26.89 5.75
N ALA A 125 27.59 26.97 4.98
CA ALA A 125 27.28 26.00 3.92
C ALA A 125 28.25 26.10 2.73
N LEU A 126 28.76 27.30 2.42
CA LEU A 126 29.69 27.55 1.32
C LEU A 126 31.16 27.33 1.68
N ASP A 127 31.51 27.28 2.97
CA ASP A 127 32.86 27.04 3.49
C ASP A 127 33.41 25.64 3.15
N GLY A 128 32.55 24.73 2.67
CA GLY A 128 32.92 23.38 2.22
C GLY A 128 33.37 22.43 3.32
N HIS A 129 33.51 22.91 4.56
CA HIS A 129 33.85 22.12 5.73
C HIS A 129 32.62 21.39 6.30
N SER A 130 31.41 21.92 6.07
CA SER A 130 30.14 21.29 6.43
C SER A 130 29.44 20.76 5.18
N HIS A 131 29.41 19.44 5.02
CA HIS A 131 28.65 18.78 3.96
C HIS A 131 27.20 18.62 4.40
N VAL A 132 26.24 19.13 3.62
CA VAL A 132 24.81 18.94 3.88
C VAL A 132 24.50 17.44 3.90
N LYS A 133 24.08 16.94 5.07
CA LYS A 133 23.71 15.52 5.22
C LYS A 133 22.31 15.32 4.66
N GLN A 134 22.22 14.66 3.50
CA GLN A 134 20.92 14.24 2.97
C GLN A 134 20.34 13.13 3.85
N ARG A 135 19.23 13.42 4.53
CA ARG A 135 18.44 12.40 5.25
C ARG A 135 17.33 11.90 4.34
N ILE A 136 17.34 10.61 4.06
CA ILE A 136 16.31 9.96 3.26
C ILE A 136 15.40 9.15 4.19
N ALA A 137 14.10 9.40 4.13
CA ALA A 137 13.08 8.68 4.87
C ALA A 137 12.40 7.64 3.95
N PRO A 138 12.76 6.34 4.05
CA PRO A 138 12.12 5.31 3.25
C PRO A 138 10.71 5.02 3.77
N HIS A 139 9.79 4.79 2.85
CA HIS A 139 8.45 4.28 3.17
C HIS A 139 7.99 3.29 2.10
N MET A 140 7.02 2.45 2.46
CA MET A 140 6.55 1.37 1.61
C MET A 140 5.03 1.40 1.49
N LYS A 141 4.54 1.15 0.27
CA LYS A 141 3.13 0.93 -0.05
C LYS A 141 2.98 -0.49 -0.57
N ILE A 142 2.00 -1.22 -0.05
CA ILE A 142 1.65 -2.57 -0.49
C ILE A 142 0.17 -2.55 -0.87
N THR A 143 -0.14 -2.90 -2.12
CA THR A 143 -1.52 -3.09 -2.57
C THR A 143 -1.83 -4.58 -2.58
N LEU A 144 -2.97 -4.95 -1.99
CA LEU A 144 -3.54 -6.29 -2.01
C LEU A 144 -4.84 -6.30 -2.80
N SER A 145 -5.05 -7.33 -3.61
CA SER A 145 -6.23 -7.48 -4.47
C SER A 145 -6.65 -8.95 -4.61
N THR A 146 -7.93 -9.21 -4.80
CA THR A 146 -8.44 -10.57 -5.11
C THR A 146 -8.22 -10.96 -6.57
N LYS A 147 -8.11 -9.97 -7.47
CA LYS A 147 -7.91 -10.13 -8.91
C LYS A 147 -6.58 -9.50 -9.34
N ALA A 148 -6.00 -10.00 -10.42
CA ALA A 148 -4.88 -9.32 -11.05
C ALA A 148 -5.36 -7.95 -11.57
N ILE A 149 -4.65 -6.89 -11.19
CA ILE A 149 -4.84 -5.54 -11.70
C ILE A 149 -3.96 -5.40 -12.95
N PRO A 150 -4.54 -5.23 -14.16
CA PRO A 150 -3.78 -4.97 -15.38
C PRO A 150 -3.10 -3.60 -15.34
N ASP A 151 -2.09 -3.39 -16.19
CA ASP A 151 -1.47 -2.09 -16.49
C ASP A 151 -0.81 -1.34 -15.32
N ARG A 152 -0.47 -2.02 -14.23
CA ARG A 152 0.28 -1.43 -13.09
C ARG A 152 1.78 -1.25 -13.30
N HIS A 153 2.28 -1.50 -14.51
CA HIS A 153 3.70 -1.47 -14.83
C HIS A 153 4.34 -0.07 -14.74
N GLU A 154 3.55 0.99 -14.81
CA GLU A 154 4.04 2.37 -14.82
C GLU A 154 4.56 2.85 -13.44
N LYS A 155 4.08 2.25 -12.34
CA LYS A 155 4.31 2.77 -10.98
C LYS A 155 5.57 2.24 -10.26
N ARG A 156 6.49 1.58 -10.99
CA ARG A 156 7.67 0.90 -10.42
C ARG A 156 7.29 -0.07 -9.28
N GLU A 157 6.18 -0.79 -9.46
CA GLU A 157 5.70 -1.76 -8.48
C GLU A 157 6.25 -3.15 -8.77
N THR A 158 6.64 -3.88 -7.73
CA THR A 158 6.98 -5.30 -7.82
C THR A 158 5.74 -6.15 -7.57
N TYR A 159 5.35 -6.93 -8.57
CA TYR A 159 4.22 -7.86 -8.49
C TYR A 159 4.63 -9.20 -7.86
N GLN A 160 3.79 -9.71 -6.97
CA GLN A 160 3.91 -11.05 -6.39
C GLN A 160 2.60 -11.83 -6.58
N THR A 161 2.72 -13.05 -7.08
CA THR A 161 1.58 -13.93 -7.36
C THR A 161 0.91 -14.44 -6.08
N PRO A 162 -0.42 -14.66 -6.11
CA PRO A 162 -1.17 -15.13 -4.96
C PRO A 162 -0.74 -16.55 -4.58
N ALA A 163 -0.56 -16.78 -3.29
CA ALA A 163 -0.35 -18.13 -2.77
C ALA A 163 -1.62 -18.98 -2.94
N MET A 164 -1.46 -20.28 -3.20
CA MET A 164 -2.57 -21.22 -3.34
C MET A 164 -2.75 -22.05 -2.08
N ARG A 165 -4.00 -22.17 -1.59
CA ARG A 165 -4.35 -23.07 -0.49
C ARG A 165 -4.16 -24.52 -0.91
N ARG A 166 -3.18 -25.19 -0.32
CA ARG A 166 -2.95 -26.62 -0.55
C ARG A 166 -3.97 -27.45 0.22
N LEU A 167 -4.82 -28.17 -0.49
CA LEU A 167 -5.72 -29.16 0.11
C LEU A 167 -4.95 -30.41 0.54
N SER A 168 -5.30 -30.95 1.70
CA SER A 168 -4.76 -32.22 2.19
C SER A 168 -5.16 -33.38 1.26
N LYS A 169 -4.39 -34.48 1.29
CA LYS A 169 -4.70 -35.69 0.51
C LYS A 169 -6.12 -36.19 0.78
N ALA A 170 -6.53 -36.19 2.06
CA ALA A 170 -7.87 -36.59 2.48
C ALA A 170 -8.96 -35.64 1.95
N ALA A 171 -8.74 -34.31 2.01
CA ALA A 171 -9.69 -33.34 1.47
C ALA A 171 -9.87 -33.50 -0.05
N LYS A 172 -8.77 -33.70 -0.79
CA LYS A 172 -8.82 -33.99 -2.24
C LYS A 172 -9.59 -35.27 -2.56
N ALA A 173 -9.37 -36.34 -1.80
CA ALA A 173 -10.08 -37.60 -1.98
C ALA A 173 -11.60 -37.43 -1.76
N ARG A 174 -12.00 -36.68 -0.72
CA ARG A 174 -13.42 -36.38 -0.45
C ARG A 174 -14.06 -35.55 -1.57
N MET A 175 -13.36 -34.54 -2.08
CA MET A 175 -13.82 -33.71 -3.21
C MET A 175 -14.05 -34.56 -4.47
N ARG A 176 -13.09 -35.44 -4.81
CA ARG A 176 -13.22 -36.35 -5.97
C ARG A 176 -14.40 -37.32 -5.83
N ARG A 177 -14.63 -37.87 -4.63
CA ARG A 177 -15.77 -38.76 -4.37
C ARG A 177 -17.10 -38.03 -4.54
N ARG A 178 -17.21 -36.78 -4.07
CA ARG A 178 -18.42 -35.95 -4.26
C ARG A 178 -18.67 -35.64 -5.73
N ALA A 179 -17.63 -35.26 -6.48
CA ALA A 179 -17.75 -34.99 -7.91
C ALA A 179 -18.21 -36.22 -8.70
N LYS A 180 -17.67 -37.42 -8.39
CA LYS A 180 -18.10 -38.68 -9.02
C LYS A 180 -19.57 -39.00 -8.74
N ASN A 181 -20.02 -38.83 -7.49
CA ASN A 181 -21.41 -39.06 -7.14
C ASN A 181 -22.36 -38.06 -7.82
N GLN A 182 -21.92 -36.82 -8.07
CA GLN A 182 -22.72 -35.82 -8.79
C GLN A 182 -22.81 -36.12 -10.28
N SER A 183 -21.73 -36.60 -10.93
CA SER A 183 -21.79 -36.98 -12.35
C SER A 183 -22.66 -38.21 -12.59
N GLU A 184 -22.59 -39.22 -11.72
CA GLU A 184 -23.42 -40.44 -11.83
C GLU A 184 -24.92 -40.16 -11.62
N ASN A 185 -25.26 -39.13 -10.84
CA ASN A 185 -26.65 -38.77 -10.58
C ASN A 185 -27.26 -37.88 -11.69
N VAL A 186 -26.43 -37.29 -12.56
CA VAL A 186 -26.87 -36.51 -13.74
C VAL A 186 -27.08 -37.42 -14.95
N GLU A 187 -26.41 -38.57 -15.05
CA GLU A 187 -26.61 -39.55 -16.13
C GLU A 187 -27.88 -40.42 -15.96
N MET A 188 -28.56 -40.37 -14.82
CA MET A 188 -29.78 -41.15 -14.54
C MET A 188 -31.08 -40.33 -14.55
N VAL A 189 -31.02 -39.05 -14.94
CA VAL A 189 -32.17 -38.13 -15.10
C VAL A 189 -32.27 -37.70 -16.56
#